data_AF-A0A849AUP0-F1
#
_entry.id   AF-A0A849AUP0-F1
#
_cell.length_a   1.000
_cell.length_b   1.000
_cell.length_c   1.000
_cell.angle_alpha   90.00
_cell.angle_beta   90.00
_cell.angle_gamma   90.00
#
_symmetry.space_group_name_H-M   'P 1'
#
loop_
_entity.id
_entity.type
_entity.pdbx_description
1 polymer ?
#
loop_
_entity_poly.entity_id
_entity_poly.type
_entity_poly.pdbx_seq_one_letter_code
_entity_poly.pdbx_strand_id
1 'polypeptide(L)'
;MSTAGEPVRPVAADPGPSQPSQPSQPSQPSKVDLDKQAAAVDAEQPPTKEWWDDPRMPWKGKPGKAELWCIGLIIATGAYGLLTIPVRPWILGNFSAPARDYILAVFSGSNIAMVDIGALMRVGQHQPMWWAALIAAALTSIKFDWLWWWAGRLWGRGVIDMIASRSKWAGRTARYAEGIARKFGGPAVFLVWFIPILPSSIVYAFVGDARMSLRKFLLIDFSAGIVYRGLWMLAGYQMGEPAKDLVNQLAKYSMWLTIGGVIIVFIGVYRQQRRFAAP
;
A
#
# COMPACT_ATOMS: atom_id res chain seq x y z
N MET A 1 -48.90 -90.74 -45.32
CA MET A 1 -49.05 -91.21 -43.93
C MET A 1 -49.35 -89.97 -43.09
N SER A 2 -50.62 -89.70 -42.75
CA SER A 2 -51.31 -90.17 -41.53
C SER A 2 -50.63 -89.54 -40.29
N THR A 3 -51.23 -88.75 -39.40
CA THR A 3 -52.63 -88.69 -38.91
C THR A 3 -52.75 -87.55 -37.89
N ALA A 4 -53.96 -86.98 -37.77
CA ALA A 4 -54.62 -86.43 -36.57
C ALA A 4 -54.00 -85.18 -35.87
N GLY A 5 -54.74 -84.21 -35.35
CA GLY A 5 -56.17 -84.04 -35.06
C GLY A 5 -56.29 -83.06 -33.87
N GLU A 6 -57.02 -81.96 -34.10
CA GLU A 6 -57.73 -80.97 -33.24
C GLU A 6 -57.74 -81.09 -31.67
N PRO A 7 -58.08 -80.02 -30.88
CA PRO A 7 -59.26 -79.17 -31.12
C PRO A 7 -59.25 -77.67 -30.74
N VAL A 8 -60.24 -77.00 -31.35
CA VAL A 8 -60.80 -75.66 -31.18
C VAL A 8 -61.29 -75.33 -29.76
N ARG A 9 -61.14 -74.06 -29.32
CA ARG A 9 -62.12 -73.36 -28.46
C ARG A 9 -62.18 -71.85 -28.75
N PRO A 10 -63.34 -71.19 -28.49
CA PRO A 10 -63.90 -70.15 -29.36
C PRO A 10 -63.68 -68.70 -28.89
N VAL A 11 -63.99 -67.80 -29.82
CA VAL A 11 -63.94 -66.33 -29.76
C VAL A 11 -65.23 -65.73 -29.16
N ALA A 12 -65.02 -64.72 -28.30
CA ALA A 12 -65.81 -63.52 -27.95
C ALA A 12 -67.26 -63.61 -27.42
N ALA A 13 -67.50 -62.82 -26.37
CA ALA A 13 -68.66 -61.94 -26.25
C ALA A 13 -68.29 -60.71 -25.39
N ASP A 14 -68.44 -59.52 -25.97
CA ASP A 14 -68.35 -58.17 -25.34
C ASP A 14 -69.76 -57.78 -24.81
N PRO A 15 -69.92 -56.86 -23.84
CA PRO A 15 -70.20 -55.46 -24.24
C PRO A 15 -69.73 -54.35 -23.26
N GLY A 16 -69.52 -53.13 -23.79
CA GLY A 16 -69.25 -51.87 -23.06
C GLY A 16 -70.41 -51.34 -22.17
N PRO A 17 -70.46 -50.03 -21.74
CA PRO A 17 -69.86 -48.84 -22.36
C PRO A 17 -69.29 -47.73 -21.41
N SER A 18 -68.66 -46.71 -22.04
CA SER A 18 -68.59 -45.28 -21.67
C SER A 18 -67.66 -44.72 -20.58
N GLN A 19 -66.69 -43.87 -20.99
CA GLN A 19 -66.57 -42.39 -20.76
C GLN A 19 -65.12 -41.87 -20.53
N PRO A 20 -64.83 -40.56 -20.78
CA PRO A 20 -63.62 -40.07 -21.45
C PRO A 20 -62.56 -39.50 -20.49
N SER A 21 -61.28 -39.54 -20.87
CA SER A 21 -60.19 -38.96 -20.07
C SER A 21 -59.40 -37.88 -20.84
N GLN A 22 -59.23 -36.76 -20.14
CA GLN A 22 -58.74 -35.43 -20.52
C GLN A 22 -57.28 -35.34 -21.00
N PRO A 23 -56.85 -34.20 -21.57
CA PRO A 23 -55.50 -34.00 -22.09
C PRO A 23 -54.45 -33.98 -20.97
N SER A 24 -53.29 -34.58 -21.26
CA SER A 24 -52.10 -34.64 -20.42
C SER A 24 -51.69 -33.27 -19.85
N GLN A 25 -51.76 -33.10 -18.53
CA GLN A 25 -51.11 -32.01 -17.82
C GLN A 25 -49.58 -32.21 -17.84
N PRO A 26 -48.77 -31.13 -17.97
CA PRO A 26 -47.33 -31.23 -17.88
C PRO A 26 -46.93 -31.66 -16.47
N SER A 27 -46.16 -32.73 -16.37
CA SER A 27 -45.62 -33.26 -15.12
C SER A 27 -44.82 -32.17 -14.41
N GLN A 28 -45.24 -31.80 -13.19
CA GLN A 28 -44.41 -30.95 -12.34
C GLN A 28 -43.11 -31.70 -12.03
N PRO A 29 -41.94 -31.04 -12.12
CA PRO A 29 -40.66 -31.68 -11.82
C PRO A 29 -40.69 -32.21 -10.39
N SER A 30 -40.28 -33.46 -10.21
CA SER A 30 -40.29 -34.10 -8.91
C SER A 30 -39.31 -33.38 -7.98
N LYS A 31 -39.55 -33.42 -6.66
CA LYS A 31 -38.62 -32.82 -5.67
C LYS A 31 -37.18 -33.32 -5.86
N VAL A 32 -37.02 -34.57 -6.30
CA VAL A 32 -35.72 -35.16 -6.60
C VAL A 32 -35.02 -34.49 -7.79
N ASP A 33 -35.77 -34.00 -8.77
CA ASP A 33 -35.22 -33.27 -9.92
C ASP A 33 -34.85 -31.83 -9.56
N LEU A 34 -35.64 -31.20 -8.67
CA LEU A 34 -35.33 -29.89 -8.09
C LEU A 34 -34.11 -29.96 -7.16
N ASP A 35 -33.99 -31.02 -6.37
CA ASP A 35 -32.86 -31.25 -5.46
C ASP A 35 -31.58 -31.59 -6.26
N LYS A 36 -31.70 -32.33 -7.37
CA LYS A 36 -30.58 -32.59 -8.29
C LYS A 36 -30.18 -31.34 -9.08
N GLN A 37 -31.13 -30.50 -9.49
CA GLN A 37 -30.84 -29.23 -10.14
C GLN A 37 -30.22 -28.23 -9.15
N ALA A 38 -30.69 -28.18 -7.91
CA ALA A 38 -30.07 -27.38 -6.84
C ALA A 38 -28.64 -27.85 -6.55
N ALA A 39 -28.42 -29.17 -6.44
CA ALA A 39 -27.08 -29.74 -6.25
C ALA A 39 -26.15 -29.52 -7.45
N ALA A 40 -26.68 -29.48 -8.68
CA ALA A 40 -25.92 -29.17 -9.89
C ALA A 40 -25.55 -27.68 -9.97
N VAL A 41 -26.45 -26.78 -9.52
CA VAL A 41 -26.19 -25.33 -9.44
C VAL A 41 -25.16 -25.01 -8.34
N ASP A 42 -25.16 -25.74 -7.23
CA ASP A 42 -24.14 -25.59 -6.17
C ASP A 42 -22.77 -26.16 -6.57
N ALA A 43 -22.72 -27.15 -7.48
CA ALA A 43 -21.48 -27.75 -7.98
C ALA A 43 -20.77 -26.90 -9.05
N GLU A 44 -21.46 -25.91 -9.64
CA GLU A 44 -20.96 -25.10 -10.76
C GLU A 44 -20.60 -23.66 -10.34
N GLN A 45 -20.73 -23.32 -9.06
CA GLN A 45 -20.16 -22.08 -8.55
C GLN A 45 -18.63 -22.17 -8.60
N PRO A 46 -17.93 -21.28 -9.35
CA PRO A 46 -16.48 -21.22 -9.29
C PRO A 46 -16.08 -21.04 -7.82
N PRO A 47 -15.01 -21.72 -7.34
CA PRO A 47 -14.63 -21.68 -5.93
C PRO A 47 -14.59 -20.22 -5.51
N THR A 48 -15.40 -19.87 -4.50
CA THR A 48 -15.48 -18.52 -3.96
C THR A 48 -14.07 -18.10 -3.61
N LYS A 49 -13.48 -17.25 -4.45
CA LYS A 49 -12.09 -16.83 -4.28
C LYS A 49 -12.01 -16.09 -2.96
N GLU A 50 -11.46 -16.75 -1.97
CA GLU A 50 -11.34 -16.20 -0.63
C GLU A 50 -10.58 -14.87 -0.70
N TRP A 51 -11.01 -13.87 0.08
CA TRP A 51 -10.50 -12.50 -0.05
C TRP A 51 -8.97 -12.38 0.18
N TRP A 52 -8.38 -13.37 0.86
CA TRP A 52 -6.94 -13.43 1.12
C TRP A 52 -6.13 -14.12 0.00
N ASP A 53 -6.77 -14.77 -0.97
CA ASP A 53 -6.13 -15.53 -2.07
C ASP A 53 -5.98 -14.69 -3.36
N ASP A 54 -5.94 -13.37 -3.21
CA ASP A 54 -5.67 -12.44 -4.31
C ASP A 54 -4.15 -12.38 -4.60
N PRO A 55 -3.71 -12.61 -5.85
CA PRO A 55 -2.30 -12.48 -6.27
C PRO A 55 -1.64 -11.12 -5.96
N ARG A 56 -2.42 -10.10 -5.63
CA ARG A 56 -1.94 -8.76 -5.24
C ARG A 56 -1.58 -8.65 -3.76
N MET A 57 -1.98 -9.64 -2.94
CA MET A 57 -1.66 -9.66 -1.52
C MET A 57 -0.22 -10.12 -1.29
N PRO A 58 0.47 -9.59 -0.27
CA PRO A 58 1.88 -9.90 -0.03
C PRO A 58 2.12 -11.28 0.62
N TRP A 59 1.06 -11.94 1.11
CA TRP A 59 1.11 -13.26 1.75
C TRP A 59 0.70 -14.39 0.81
N LYS A 60 1.13 -15.62 1.09
CA LYS A 60 0.75 -16.83 0.34
C LYS A 60 -0.16 -17.70 1.22
N GLY A 61 -1.47 -17.54 1.07
CA GLY A 61 -2.47 -18.28 1.84
C GLY A 61 -3.15 -17.47 2.95
N LYS A 62 -3.72 -18.14 3.97
CA LYS A 62 -4.45 -17.47 5.06
C LYS A 62 -3.51 -16.59 5.90
N PRO A 63 -3.80 -15.28 6.06
CA PRO A 63 -2.91 -14.37 6.75
C PRO A 63 -2.89 -14.67 8.25
N GLY A 64 -1.68 -14.77 8.81
CA GLY A 64 -1.49 -14.82 10.26
C GLY A 64 -1.81 -13.49 10.93
N LYS A 65 -2.00 -13.50 12.26
CA LYS A 65 -2.22 -12.26 13.04
C LYS A 65 -1.10 -11.23 12.83
N ALA A 66 0.16 -11.68 12.73
CA ALA A 66 1.31 -10.80 12.51
C ALA A 66 1.26 -10.08 11.14
N GLU A 67 0.77 -10.74 10.10
CA GLU A 67 0.65 -10.16 8.77
C GLU A 67 -0.47 -9.12 8.71
N LEU A 68 -1.60 -9.38 9.39
CA LEU A 68 -2.70 -8.43 9.56
C LEU A 68 -2.26 -7.18 10.34
N TRP A 69 -1.48 -7.35 11.40
CA TRP A 69 -0.90 -6.22 12.13
C TRP A 69 0.06 -5.41 11.26
N CYS A 70 0.92 -6.07 10.50
CA CYS A 70 1.88 -5.39 9.63
C CYS A 70 1.17 -4.56 8.54
N ILE A 71 0.18 -5.12 7.86
CA ILE A 71 -0.56 -4.38 6.82
C ILE A 71 -1.38 -3.24 7.43
N GLY A 72 -2.01 -3.48 8.59
CA GLY A 72 -2.74 -2.44 9.33
C GLY A 72 -1.85 -1.25 9.70
N LEU A 73 -0.62 -1.49 10.17
CA LEU A 73 0.34 -0.43 10.50
C LEU A 73 0.85 0.32 9.26
N ILE A 74 1.06 -0.36 8.13
CA ILE A 74 1.43 0.28 6.87
C ILE A 74 0.31 1.19 6.37
N ILE A 75 -0.94 0.72 6.42
CA ILE A 75 -2.12 1.52 6.07
C ILE A 75 -2.25 2.72 7.02
N ALA A 76 -2.11 2.52 8.32
CA ALA A 76 -2.14 3.59 9.31
C ALA A 76 -1.05 4.64 9.07
N THR A 77 0.15 4.22 8.65
CA THR A 77 1.24 5.13 8.28
C THR A 77 0.89 5.95 7.03
N GLY A 78 0.26 5.34 6.03
CA GLY A 78 -0.24 6.04 4.85
C GLY A 78 -1.31 7.08 5.21
N ALA A 79 -2.25 6.72 6.08
CA ALA A 79 -3.28 7.62 6.59
C ALA A 79 -2.69 8.78 7.40
N TYR A 80 -1.72 8.49 8.28
CA TYR A 80 -0.95 9.52 8.99
C TYR A 80 -0.26 10.47 8.01
N GLY A 81 0.39 9.94 6.96
CA GLY A 81 0.99 10.75 5.90
C GLY A 81 -0.01 11.72 5.28
N LEU A 82 -1.21 11.25 4.93
CA LEU A 82 -2.28 12.07 4.36
C LEU A 82 -2.77 13.16 5.34
N LEU A 83 -2.94 12.81 6.62
CA LEU A 83 -3.33 13.74 7.68
C LEU A 83 -2.28 14.84 7.92
N THR A 84 -1.00 14.52 7.72
CA THR A 84 0.09 15.51 7.92
C THR A 84 0.29 16.47 6.75
N ILE A 85 -0.31 16.23 5.58
CA ILE A 85 -0.23 17.14 4.41
C ILE A 85 -0.70 18.57 4.75
N PRO A 86 -1.89 18.80 5.34
CA PRO A 86 -2.35 20.16 5.70
C PRO A 86 -1.61 20.75 6.91
N VAL A 87 -0.92 19.92 7.70
CA VAL A 87 -0.27 20.37 8.94
C VAL A 87 1.00 21.16 8.64
N ARG A 88 1.79 20.76 7.64
CA ARG A 88 3.03 21.49 7.29
C ARG A 88 2.78 22.96 6.94
N PRO A 89 1.82 23.29 6.06
CA PRO A 89 1.60 24.68 5.71
C PRO A 89 0.87 25.47 6.81
N TRP A 90 0.03 24.80 7.61
CA TRP A 90 -0.57 25.40 8.80
C TRP A 90 0.49 25.84 9.82
N ILE A 91 1.52 25.02 10.06
CA ILE A 91 2.66 25.39 10.91
C ILE A 91 3.41 26.60 10.32
N LEU A 92 3.65 26.60 9.01
CA LEU A 92 4.33 27.71 8.33
C LEU A 92 3.55 29.03 8.37
N GLY A 93 2.21 28.98 8.41
CA GLY A 93 1.36 30.18 8.47
C GLY A 93 1.18 30.74 9.89
N ASN A 94 1.19 29.88 10.91
CA ASN A 94 0.88 30.28 12.28
C ASN A 94 2.12 30.56 13.16
N PHE A 95 3.29 30.03 12.79
CA PHE A 95 4.52 30.19 13.59
C PHE A 95 5.59 30.93 12.80
N SER A 96 6.25 31.89 13.45
CA SER A 96 7.40 32.61 12.88
C SER A 96 8.70 31.84 13.11
N ALA A 97 9.72 32.11 12.29
CA ALA A 97 11.08 31.66 12.54
C ALA A 97 11.60 32.27 13.87
N PRO A 98 12.36 31.53 14.70
CA PRO A 98 12.90 30.17 14.48
C PRO A 98 12.00 29.04 15.02
N ALA A 99 10.94 29.35 15.77
CA ALA A 99 10.12 28.34 16.45
C ALA A 99 9.45 27.35 15.47
N ARG A 100 8.99 27.85 14.31
CA ARG A 100 8.40 26.98 13.27
C ARG A 100 9.39 25.91 12.79
N ASP A 101 10.68 26.22 12.71
CA ASP A 101 11.67 25.35 12.10
C ASP A 101 12.00 24.20 13.04
N TYR A 102 12.07 24.48 14.35
CA TYR A 102 12.13 23.43 15.39
C TYR A 102 10.87 22.56 15.39
N ILE A 103 9.69 23.15 15.28
CA ILE A 103 8.42 22.39 15.24
C ILE A 103 8.38 21.50 13.98
N LEU A 104 8.78 22.02 12.83
CA LEU A 104 8.82 21.27 11.57
C LEU A 104 9.90 20.17 11.58
N ALA A 105 11.04 20.42 12.23
CA ALA A 105 12.07 19.42 12.45
C ALA A 105 11.54 18.25 13.29
N VAL A 106 10.92 18.53 14.43
CA VAL A 106 10.38 17.50 15.33
C VAL A 106 9.19 16.78 14.73
N PHE A 107 8.25 17.51 14.12
CA PHE A 107 6.99 16.92 13.66
C PHE A 107 7.14 16.14 12.36
N SER A 108 7.90 16.71 11.41
CA SER A 108 7.97 16.19 10.05
C SER A 108 9.38 15.76 9.63
N GLY A 109 10.43 16.11 10.37
CA GLY A 109 11.79 16.05 9.85
C GLY A 109 11.87 16.81 8.52
N SER A 110 11.60 18.12 8.51
CA SER A 110 11.62 18.89 7.25
C SER A 110 13.06 19.20 6.80
N ASN A 111 13.40 18.91 5.54
CA ASN A 111 14.71 19.31 4.96
C ASN A 111 14.84 20.85 4.92
N ILE A 112 13.74 21.55 4.61
CA ILE A 112 13.71 23.01 4.53
C ILE A 112 13.97 23.63 5.90
N ALA A 113 13.43 23.04 6.98
CA ALA A 113 13.70 23.50 8.34
C ALA A 113 15.18 23.34 8.72
N MET A 114 15.85 22.26 8.26
CA MET A 114 17.29 22.08 8.49
C MET A 114 18.10 23.17 7.78
N VAL A 115 17.73 23.50 6.53
CA VAL A 115 18.36 24.58 5.77
C VAL A 115 18.17 25.93 6.47
N ASP A 116 16.96 26.24 6.94
CA ASP A 116 16.68 27.52 7.63
C ASP A 116 17.46 27.63 8.95
N ILE A 117 17.47 26.58 9.77
CA ILE A 117 18.30 26.52 11.01
C ILE A 117 19.79 26.74 10.68
N GLY A 118 20.29 26.12 9.60
CA GLY A 118 21.65 26.35 9.09
C GLY A 118 21.92 27.81 8.70
N ALA A 119 21.01 28.42 7.94
CA ALA A 119 21.13 29.80 7.50
C ALA A 119 21.05 30.79 8.69
N LEU A 120 20.17 30.54 9.66
CA LEU A 120 20.04 31.34 10.88
C LEU A 120 21.33 31.34 11.71
N MET A 121 22.00 30.19 11.83
CA MET A 121 23.31 30.09 12.48
C MET A 121 24.38 30.91 11.75
N ARG A 122 24.36 30.98 10.41
CA ARG A 122 25.34 31.76 9.63
C ARG A 122 25.19 33.27 9.82
N VAL A 123 23.93 33.74 9.94
CA VAL A 123 23.58 35.16 10.12
C VAL A 123 23.74 35.61 11.58
N GLY A 124 24.32 34.78 12.45
CA GLY A 124 24.65 35.14 13.83
C GLY A 124 23.46 35.12 14.79
N GLN A 125 22.33 34.52 14.42
CA GLN A 125 21.27 34.25 15.38
C GLN A 125 21.64 33.02 16.21
N HIS A 126 21.72 33.18 17.53
CA HIS A 126 22.00 32.07 18.43
C HIS A 126 20.88 31.03 18.39
N GLN A 127 21.19 29.86 17.84
CA GLN A 127 20.32 28.69 17.81
C GLN A 127 20.86 27.65 18.79
N PRO A 128 20.59 27.75 20.10
CA PRO A 128 21.24 26.88 21.11
C PRO A 128 20.89 25.39 20.97
N MET A 129 19.81 25.08 20.25
CA MET A 129 19.21 23.74 20.19
C MET A 129 19.32 23.10 18.79
N TRP A 130 20.23 23.60 17.94
CA TRP A 130 20.40 23.12 16.56
C TRP A 130 20.65 21.60 16.47
N TRP A 131 21.43 21.05 17.40
CA TRP A 131 21.77 19.63 17.47
C TRP A 131 20.57 18.77 17.87
N ALA A 132 19.69 19.26 18.75
CA ALA A 132 18.49 18.52 19.13
C ALA A 132 17.44 18.57 18.00
N ALA A 133 17.35 19.68 17.26
CA ALA A 133 16.56 19.75 16.03
C ALA A 133 17.03 18.71 15.00
N LEU A 134 18.35 18.56 14.82
CA LEU A 134 18.94 17.57 13.93
C LEU A 134 18.59 16.13 14.36
N ILE A 135 18.79 15.81 15.64
CA ILE A 135 18.47 14.49 16.19
C ILE A 135 16.98 14.20 16.09
N ALA A 136 16.12 15.16 16.46
CA ALA A 136 14.68 15.00 16.36
C ALA A 136 14.22 14.80 14.92
N ALA A 137 14.78 15.55 13.96
CA ALA A 137 14.48 15.38 12.54
C ALA A 137 14.88 13.99 12.03
N ALA A 138 16.03 13.47 12.46
CA ALA A 138 16.47 12.11 12.14
C ALA A 138 15.52 11.07 12.75
N LEU A 139 15.25 11.15 14.07
CA LEU A 139 14.34 10.23 14.77
C LEU A 139 12.94 10.20 14.15
N THR A 140 12.39 11.36 13.85
CA THR A 140 11.06 11.49 13.24
C THR A 140 11.02 10.90 11.83
N SER A 141 12.13 10.88 11.10
CA SER A 141 12.17 10.26 9.78
C SER A 141 12.11 8.73 9.86
N ILE A 142 12.76 8.16 10.87
CA ILE A 142 13.00 6.71 10.99
C ILE A 142 11.85 5.98 11.71
N LYS A 143 10.95 6.72 12.37
CA LYS A 143 9.86 6.16 13.19
C LYS A 143 8.99 5.11 12.48
N PHE A 144 8.93 5.14 11.16
CA PHE A 144 8.15 4.19 10.35
C PHE A 144 9.02 3.25 9.51
N ASP A 145 10.34 3.41 9.50
CA ASP A 145 11.23 2.65 8.61
C ASP A 145 11.36 1.18 9.05
N TRP A 146 11.23 0.92 10.35
CA TRP A 146 11.19 -0.43 10.90
C TRP A 146 9.98 -1.26 10.41
N LEU A 147 8.86 -0.61 10.04
CA LEU A 147 7.68 -1.30 9.51
C LEU A 147 7.99 -1.96 8.18
N TRP A 148 8.75 -1.28 7.32
CA TRP A 148 9.17 -1.81 6.02
C TRP A 148 10.18 -2.94 6.18
N TRP A 149 11.10 -2.83 7.15
CA TRP A 149 11.98 -3.93 7.53
C TRP A 149 11.19 -5.15 8.03
N TRP A 150 10.16 -4.93 8.87
CA TRP A 150 9.34 -6.01 9.41
C TRP A 150 8.50 -6.69 8.33
N ALA A 151 7.92 -5.89 7.43
CA ALA A 151 7.20 -6.35 6.24
C ALA A 151 8.09 -7.26 5.37
N GLY A 152 9.33 -6.83 5.11
CA GLY A 152 10.32 -7.63 4.39
C GLY A 152 10.66 -8.95 5.08
N ARG A 153 10.76 -8.94 6.41
CA ARG A 153 11.04 -10.16 7.19
C ARG A 153 9.87 -11.14 7.22
N LEU A 154 8.63 -10.67 7.14
CA LEU A 154 7.41 -11.49 7.15
C LEU A 154 7.08 -12.03 5.76
N TRP A 155 7.08 -11.16 4.75
CA TRP A 155 6.57 -11.47 3.41
C TRP A 155 7.68 -11.70 2.37
N GLY A 156 8.94 -11.38 2.70
CA GLY A 156 10.09 -11.56 1.81
C GLY A 156 9.90 -10.87 0.46
N ARG A 157 10.09 -11.64 -0.62
CA ARG A 157 9.86 -11.18 -2.00
C ARG A 157 8.42 -10.72 -2.27
N GLY A 158 7.42 -11.17 -1.50
CA GLY A 158 6.03 -10.76 -1.66
C GLY A 158 5.79 -9.25 -1.49
N VAL A 159 6.60 -8.56 -0.67
CA VAL A 159 6.54 -7.09 -0.54
C VAL A 159 7.02 -6.39 -1.80
N ILE A 160 8.07 -6.93 -2.40
CA ILE A 160 8.68 -6.37 -3.61
C ILE A 160 7.69 -6.51 -4.76
N ASP A 161 7.04 -7.67 -4.88
CA ASP A 161 6.00 -7.92 -5.89
C ASP A 161 4.77 -7.03 -5.67
N MET A 162 4.33 -6.86 -4.42
CA MET A 162 3.24 -5.94 -4.07
C MET A 162 3.57 -4.50 -4.49
N ILE A 163 4.78 -4.00 -4.20
CA ILE A 163 5.19 -2.65 -4.58
C ILE A 163 5.41 -2.53 -6.10
N ALA A 164 5.99 -3.54 -6.74
CA ALA A 164 6.22 -3.59 -8.18
C ALA A 164 4.90 -3.64 -8.98
N SER A 165 3.88 -4.32 -8.45
CA SER A 165 2.55 -4.44 -9.08
C SER A 165 1.79 -3.11 -9.14
N ARG A 166 2.18 -2.11 -8.34
CA ARG A 166 1.50 -0.79 -8.27
C ARG A 166 1.67 0.04 -9.56
N SER A 167 2.77 -0.11 -10.30
CA SER A 167 3.04 0.67 -11.53
C SER A 167 4.24 0.11 -12.30
N LYS A 168 4.27 0.29 -13.64
CA LYS A 168 5.44 -0.01 -14.49
C LYS A 168 6.71 0.72 -14.03
N TRP A 169 6.57 1.96 -13.53
CA TRP A 169 7.67 2.71 -12.95
C TRP A 169 8.16 2.06 -11.65
N ALA A 170 7.23 1.69 -10.76
CA ALA A 170 7.55 1.01 -9.51
C ALA A 170 8.26 -0.34 -9.75
N GLY A 171 7.83 -1.13 -10.73
CA GLY A 171 8.49 -2.38 -11.11
C GLY A 171 9.90 -2.19 -11.69
N ARG A 172 10.16 -1.12 -12.45
CA ARG A 172 11.51 -0.82 -12.94
C ARG A 172 12.43 -0.43 -11.79
N THR A 173 11.95 0.45 -10.92
CA THR A 173 12.73 0.95 -9.80
C THR A 173 12.93 -0.10 -8.70
N ALA A 174 11.96 -0.99 -8.50
CA ALA A 174 12.08 -2.16 -7.62
C ALA A 174 13.27 -3.04 -8.02
N ARG A 175 13.44 -3.31 -9.31
CA ARG A 175 14.58 -4.10 -9.81
C ARG A 175 15.92 -3.43 -9.57
N TYR A 176 16.01 -2.11 -9.74
CA TYR A 176 17.23 -1.36 -9.41
C TYR A 176 17.52 -1.35 -7.91
N ALA A 177 16.50 -1.14 -7.08
CA ALA A 177 16.62 -1.17 -5.63
C ALA A 177 17.07 -2.55 -5.15
N GLU A 178 16.51 -3.63 -5.70
CA GLU A 178 16.91 -5.01 -5.40
C GLU A 178 18.35 -5.29 -5.84
N GLY A 179 18.80 -4.77 -6.99
CA GLY A 179 20.19 -4.91 -7.44
C GLY A 179 21.18 -4.22 -6.51
N ILE A 180 20.88 -3.00 -6.06
CA ILE A 180 21.69 -2.26 -5.09
C ILE A 180 21.69 -2.97 -3.74
N ALA A 181 20.52 -3.42 -3.28
CA ALA A 181 20.38 -4.09 -2.00
C ALA A 181 21.10 -5.46 -1.99
N ARG A 182 21.06 -6.21 -3.10
CA ARG A 182 21.86 -7.44 -3.28
C ARG A 182 23.37 -7.18 -3.29
N LYS A 183 23.81 -6.10 -3.95
CA LYS A 183 25.23 -5.78 -4.10
C LYS A 183 25.85 -5.20 -2.83
N PHE A 184 25.10 -4.35 -2.12
CA PHE A 184 25.62 -3.57 -1.01
C PHE A 184 25.05 -3.98 0.36
N GLY A 185 23.94 -4.72 0.45
CA GLY A 185 23.39 -5.18 1.73
C GLY A 185 23.09 -4.04 2.71
N GLY A 186 23.68 -4.08 3.91
CA GLY A 186 23.52 -3.05 4.95
C GLY A 186 23.85 -1.61 4.47
N PRO A 187 24.98 -1.37 3.81
CA PRO A 187 25.28 -0.08 3.17
C PRO A 187 24.22 0.45 2.19
N ALA A 188 23.37 -0.41 1.61
CA ALA A 188 22.29 0.05 0.74
C ALA A 188 21.28 0.94 1.48
N VAL A 189 21.08 0.69 2.79
CA VAL A 189 20.23 1.53 3.66
C VAL A 189 20.78 2.95 3.74
N PHE A 190 22.10 3.12 3.76
CA PHE A 190 22.71 4.44 3.77
C PHE A 190 22.60 5.11 2.38
N LEU A 191 22.88 4.37 1.31
CA LEU A 191 22.86 4.90 -0.05
C LEU A 191 21.47 5.37 -0.49
N VAL A 192 20.40 4.73 -0.01
CA VAL A 192 19.03 5.06 -0.46
C VAL A 192 18.61 6.48 -0.07
N TRP A 193 19.15 7.03 1.02
CA TRP A 193 18.90 8.41 1.44
C TRP A 193 19.38 9.44 0.41
N PHE A 194 20.41 9.11 -0.37
CA PHE A 194 21.01 10.02 -1.37
C PHE A 194 20.44 9.84 -2.77
N ILE A 195 19.65 8.77 -3.01
CA ILE A 195 19.14 8.42 -4.33
C ILE A 195 17.61 8.56 -4.33
N PRO A 196 17.06 9.73 -4.69
CA PRO A 196 15.62 10.01 -4.59
C PRO A 196 14.76 9.17 -5.55
N ILE A 197 15.39 8.54 -6.55
CA ILE A 197 14.70 7.69 -7.51
C ILE A 197 14.29 6.38 -6.85
N LEU A 198 15.02 5.87 -5.85
CA LEU A 198 14.78 4.55 -5.27
C LEU A 198 13.72 4.60 -4.15
N PRO A 199 12.71 3.72 -4.18
CA PRO A 199 11.80 3.56 -3.05
C PRO A 199 12.54 2.98 -1.86
N SER A 200 12.75 3.79 -0.82
CA SER A 200 13.39 3.37 0.44
C SER A 200 12.70 2.15 1.06
N SER A 201 11.37 2.06 0.93
CA SER A 201 10.56 0.92 1.39
C SER A 201 11.02 -0.43 0.83
N ILE A 202 11.46 -0.49 -0.43
CA ILE A 202 11.92 -1.73 -1.06
C ILE A 202 13.28 -2.14 -0.51
N VAL A 203 14.19 -1.17 -0.35
CA VAL A 203 15.53 -1.44 0.22
C VAL A 203 15.40 -1.92 1.66
N TYR A 204 14.53 -1.29 2.46
CA TYR A 204 14.28 -1.69 3.84
C TYR A 204 13.63 -3.07 3.93
N ALA A 205 12.67 -3.36 3.06
CA ALA A 205 12.06 -4.69 2.96
C ALA A 205 13.09 -5.76 2.55
N PHE A 206 13.94 -5.48 1.57
CA PHE A 206 14.99 -6.41 1.14
C PHE A 206 15.97 -6.74 2.29
N VAL A 207 16.39 -5.71 3.03
CA VAL A 207 17.31 -5.89 4.17
C VAL A 207 16.63 -6.67 5.32
N GLY A 208 15.31 -6.54 5.45
CA GLY A 208 14.49 -7.39 6.31
C GLY A 208 14.43 -8.85 5.87
N ASP A 209 14.25 -9.10 4.57
CA ASP A 209 14.27 -10.43 3.94
C ASP A 209 15.63 -11.13 4.12
N ALA A 210 16.73 -10.36 3.99
CA ALA A 210 18.09 -10.80 4.27
C ALA A 210 18.38 -11.09 5.76
N ARG A 211 17.35 -11.02 6.63
CA ARG A 211 17.40 -11.26 8.09
C ARG A 211 18.40 -10.40 8.85
N MET A 212 18.69 -9.18 8.37
CA MET A 212 19.49 -8.23 9.13
C MET A 212 18.80 -7.88 10.45
N SER A 213 19.54 -7.84 11.57
CA SER A 213 18.94 -7.50 12.88
C SER A 213 18.39 -6.07 12.89
N LEU A 214 17.20 -5.87 13.48
CA LEU A 214 16.54 -4.55 13.58
C LEU A 214 17.45 -3.47 14.19
N ARG A 215 18.27 -3.82 15.19
CA ARG A 215 19.20 -2.88 15.83
C ARG A 215 20.25 -2.34 14.85
N LYS A 216 20.87 -3.23 14.07
CA LYS A 216 21.84 -2.83 13.03
C LYS A 216 21.17 -1.98 11.95
N PHE A 217 19.96 -2.34 11.54
CA PHE A 217 19.17 -1.56 10.58
C PHE A 217 18.94 -0.13 11.08
N LEU A 218 18.36 0.03 12.27
CA LEU A 218 18.05 1.33 12.84
C LEU A 218 19.30 2.17 13.10
N LEU A 219 20.42 1.57 13.51
CA LEU A 219 21.68 2.31 13.71
C LEU A 219 22.24 2.88 12.40
N ILE A 220 22.25 2.08 11.33
CA ILE A 220 22.71 2.53 10.01
C ILE A 220 21.78 3.60 9.46
N ASP A 221 20.47 3.37 9.56
CA ASP A 221 19.44 4.29 9.08
C ASP A 221 19.44 5.62 9.87
N PHE A 222 19.64 5.56 11.18
CA PHE A 222 19.83 6.73 12.03
C PHE A 222 21.08 7.54 11.69
N SER A 223 22.19 6.84 11.45
CA SER A 223 23.42 7.49 11.03
C SER A 223 23.25 8.15 9.64
N ALA A 224 22.61 7.46 8.70
CA ALA A 224 22.29 7.99 7.38
C ALA A 224 21.38 9.23 7.48
N GLY A 225 20.34 9.15 8.30
CA GLY A 225 19.43 10.27 8.57
C GLY A 225 20.17 11.48 9.13
N ILE A 226 20.99 11.31 10.17
CA ILE A 226 21.78 12.42 10.74
C ILE A 226 22.69 13.04 9.68
N VAL A 227 23.42 12.24 8.90
CA VAL A 227 24.34 12.76 7.88
C VAL A 227 23.56 13.51 6.80
N TYR A 228 22.48 12.93 6.29
CA TYR A 228 21.66 13.56 5.26
C TYR A 228 21.06 14.89 5.74
N ARG A 229 20.49 14.92 6.95
CA ARG A 229 19.95 16.16 7.54
C ARG A 229 21.04 17.19 7.84
N GLY A 230 22.20 16.72 8.29
CA GLY A 230 23.37 17.55 8.55
C GLY A 230 23.89 18.21 7.28
N LEU A 231 23.88 17.50 6.14
CA LEU A 231 24.25 18.07 4.84
C LEU A 231 23.29 19.16 4.39
N TRP A 232 21.98 18.98 4.58
CA TRP A 232 20.99 20.04 4.30
C TRP A 232 21.20 21.26 5.22
N MET A 233 21.48 21.04 6.50
CA MET A 233 21.79 22.11 7.43
C MET A 233 23.10 22.84 7.06
N LEU A 234 24.13 22.10 6.66
CA LEU A 234 25.40 22.67 6.19
C LEU A 234 25.22 23.46 4.89
N ALA A 235 24.39 22.97 3.96
CA ALA A 235 24.05 23.69 2.75
C ALA A 235 23.37 25.03 3.07
N GLY A 236 22.44 25.06 4.02
CA GLY A 236 21.84 26.30 4.52
C GLY A 236 22.84 27.24 5.18
N TYR A 237 23.78 26.70 5.96
CA TYR A 237 24.86 27.47 6.57
C TYR A 237 25.79 28.11 5.53
N GLN A 238 26.09 27.41 4.43
CA GLN A 238 26.92 27.94 3.34
C GLN A 238 26.18 28.98 2.49
N MET A 239 24.87 28.84 2.31
CA MET A 239 24.06 29.75 1.48
C MET A 239 23.83 31.12 2.12
N GLY A 240 23.80 31.26 3.46
CA GLY A 240 23.69 32.58 4.12
C GLY A 240 22.36 33.31 3.86
N GLU A 241 22.41 34.60 3.47
CA GLU A 241 21.22 35.46 3.24
C GLU A 241 20.26 35.01 2.12
N PRO A 242 20.68 34.55 0.93
CA PRO A 242 19.75 34.13 -0.13
C PRO A 242 18.89 32.92 0.26
N ALA A 243 19.34 32.07 1.17
CA ALA A 243 18.50 31.00 1.73
C ALA A 243 17.38 31.56 2.62
N LYS A 244 17.67 32.61 3.41
CA LYS A 244 16.64 33.30 4.20
C LYS A 244 15.60 33.97 3.32
N ASP A 245 16.00 34.58 2.21
CA ASP A 245 15.05 35.21 1.28
C ASP A 245 14.17 34.18 0.58
N LEU A 246 14.73 33.03 0.16
CA LEU A 246 13.94 31.94 -0.41
C LEU A 246 12.94 31.37 0.60
N VAL A 247 13.37 31.19 1.85
CA VAL A 247 12.51 30.66 2.93
C VAL A 247 11.45 31.69 3.35
N ASN A 248 11.78 32.98 3.42
CA ASN A 248 10.80 34.04 3.70
C ASN A 248 9.80 34.24 2.56
N GLN A 249 10.23 34.10 1.31
CA GLN A 249 9.31 34.08 0.16
C GLN A 249 8.41 32.84 0.21
N LEU A 250 8.96 31.65 0.49
CA LEU A 250 8.17 30.43 0.71
C LEU A 250 7.19 30.57 1.88
N ALA A 251 7.58 31.23 2.97
CA ALA A 251 6.71 31.50 4.11
C ALA A 251 5.56 32.46 3.72
N LYS A 252 5.86 33.52 2.95
CA LYS A 252 4.86 34.48 2.46
C LYS A 252 3.85 33.82 1.51
N TYR A 253 4.30 32.88 0.67
CA TYR A 253 3.42 32.12 -0.23
C TYR A 253 2.88 30.83 0.40
N SER A 254 3.25 30.49 1.63
CA SER A 254 2.91 29.22 2.26
C SER A 254 1.39 28.99 2.30
N MET A 255 0.60 30.02 2.62
CA MET A 255 -0.86 29.91 2.65
C MET A 255 -1.46 29.59 1.26
N TRP A 256 -0.93 30.22 0.20
CA TRP A 256 -1.36 29.93 -1.18
C TRP A 256 -0.84 28.58 -1.69
N LEU A 257 0.37 28.19 -1.30
CA LEU A 257 0.92 26.84 -1.53
C LEU A 257 0.12 25.76 -0.79
N THR A 258 -0.43 26.08 0.38
CA THR A 258 -1.35 25.19 1.13
C THR A 258 -2.60 24.93 0.31
N ILE A 259 -3.26 26.02 -0.10
CA ILE A 259 -4.54 25.96 -0.81
C ILE A 259 -4.31 25.28 -2.17
N GLY A 260 -3.26 25.69 -2.90
CA GLY A 260 -2.86 25.07 -4.16
C GLY A 260 -2.49 23.60 -4.01
N GLY A 261 -1.73 23.22 -2.99
CA GLY A 261 -1.33 21.84 -2.71
C GLY A 261 -2.51 20.94 -2.37
N VAL A 262 -3.42 21.42 -1.52
CA VAL A 262 -4.68 20.72 -1.20
C VAL A 262 -5.52 20.55 -2.47
N ILE A 263 -5.68 21.61 -3.27
CA ILE A 263 -6.41 21.55 -4.55
C ILE A 263 -5.77 20.55 -5.52
N ILE A 264 -4.43 20.53 -5.65
CA ILE A 264 -3.73 19.58 -6.53
C ILE A 264 -3.91 18.14 -6.05
N VAL A 265 -3.84 17.88 -4.73
CA VAL A 265 -4.10 16.54 -4.18
C VAL A 265 -5.55 16.13 -4.45
N PHE A 266 -6.52 17.03 -4.20
CA PHE A 266 -7.93 16.76 -4.51
C PHE A 266 -8.17 16.53 -6.00
N ILE A 267 -7.58 17.34 -6.89
CA ILE A 267 -7.66 17.16 -8.34
C ILE A 267 -6.98 15.86 -8.75
N GLY A 268 -5.82 15.52 -8.16
CA GLY A 268 -5.09 14.28 -8.42
C GLY A 268 -5.92 13.06 -8.05
N VAL A 269 -6.52 13.06 -6.86
CA VAL A 269 -7.43 12.00 -6.39
C VAL A 269 -8.68 11.93 -7.26
N TYR A 270 -9.28 13.07 -7.59
CA TYR A 270 -10.48 13.15 -8.42
C TYR A 270 -10.23 12.67 -9.86
N ARG A 271 -9.10 13.04 -10.46
CA ARG A 271 -8.68 12.58 -11.80
C ARG A 271 -8.29 11.10 -11.79
N GLN A 272 -7.71 10.60 -10.70
CA GLN A 272 -7.39 9.20 -10.54
C GLN A 272 -8.66 8.36 -10.41
N GLN A 273 -9.63 8.80 -9.60
CA GLN A 273 -10.95 8.17 -9.50
C GLN A 273 -11.69 8.17 -10.84
N ARG A 274 -11.66 9.29 -11.60
CA ARG A 274 -12.25 9.35 -12.95
C ARG A 274 -11.53 8.47 -13.98
N ARG A 275 -10.23 8.21 -13.81
CA ARG A 275 -9.50 7.25 -14.66
C ARG A 275 -9.85 5.78 -14.37
N PHE A 276 -10.34 5.47 -13.17
CA PHE A 276 -10.85 4.14 -12.81
C PHE A 276 -12.36 3.98 -13.05
N ALA A 277 -13.09 5.09 -13.19
CA ALA A 277 -14.53 5.12 -13.46
C ALA A 277 -14.88 5.35 -14.95
N ALA A 278 -13.89 5.42 -15.84
CA ALA A 278 -14.12 5.41 -17.28
C ALA A 278 -14.09 3.94 -17.77
N PRO A 279 -15.18 3.42 -18.38
CA PRO A 279 -15.25 2.05 -18.90
C PRO A 279 -14.31 1.82 -20.08
#